data_AF-A0A839HQY3-F1
#
_entry.id   AF-A0A839HQY3-F1
#
_cell.length_a   1.000
_cell.length_b   1.000
_cell.length_c   1.000
_cell.angle_alpha   90.00
_cell.angle_beta   90.00
_cell.angle_gamma   90.00
#
_symmetry.space_group_name_H-M   'P 1'
#
loop_
_entity.id
_entity.type
_entity.pdbx_description
1 polymer ?
#
loop_
_entity_poly.entity_id
_entity_poly.type
_entity_poly.pdbx_seq_one_letter_code
_entity_poly.pdbx_strand_id
1 'polypeptide(L)'
;MSISVSDKTYRNNNVINPILRWVWFAIALLTLILTYHQTFISILNIWSRSDTFAHGFFVVPIVIFLIRKQRVILSQTVLKTEPIALVALLLFSGMWLIGHALTIVVVEQFAVVALIPILVWFIFGSKVLNVLAFPLGFLFFTVPIGEELVYPLMQVTAFFTVTLLKLTNIPVYSDGTFFSIPSGDWSVVAACSGIRYLIASTFLGVLYAYFFYRAWWRRGLFVLLSI
;
A
#
# COMPACT_ATOMS: atom_id res chain seq x y z
N MET A 1 -49.27 6.40 43.27
CA MET A 1 -49.23 7.38 42.17
C MET A 1 -47.76 7.79 42.01
N SER A 2 -46.98 7.04 41.23
CA SER A 2 -46.64 7.33 39.82
C SER A 2 -45.54 8.41 39.75
N ILE A 3 -44.36 8.26 39.14
CA ILE A 3 -44.01 7.56 37.90
C ILE A 3 -42.48 7.31 37.90
N SER A 4 -42.07 6.07 37.60
CA SER A 4 -40.73 5.67 37.20
C SER A 4 -40.56 5.86 35.68
N VAL A 5 -40.12 7.03 35.22
CA VAL A 5 -39.83 7.27 33.80
C VAL A 5 -38.61 8.17 33.66
N SER A 6 -37.44 7.58 33.39
CA SER A 6 -36.52 8.02 32.32
C SER A 6 -35.21 7.21 32.34
N ASP A 7 -35.28 5.88 32.38
CA ASP A 7 -34.10 4.99 32.29
C ASP A 7 -34.08 4.15 31.00
N LYS A 8 -34.90 4.53 30.01
CA LYS A 8 -35.17 3.72 28.80
C LYS A 8 -34.68 4.33 27.47
N THR A 9 -34.04 5.49 27.46
CA THR A 9 -33.74 6.23 26.21
C THR A 9 -32.29 6.17 25.72
N TYR A 10 -31.38 5.44 26.38
CA TYR A 10 -29.99 5.24 25.89
C TYR A 10 -29.58 3.78 25.70
N ARG A 11 -30.55 2.86 25.57
CA ARG A 11 -30.30 1.43 25.33
C ARG A 11 -30.64 1.00 23.91
N ASN A 12 -30.41 1.87 22.93
CA ASN A 12 -30.54 1.55 21.51
C ASN A 12 -29.23 1.87 20.77
N ASN A 13 -28.17 1.15 21.13
CA ASN A 13 -27.00 1.04 20.27
C ASN A 13 -26.89 -0.42 19.90
N ASN A 14 -27.04 -0.72 18.61
CA ASN A 14 -26.89 -2.02 17.99
C ASN A 14 -25.62 -2.74 18.49
N VAL A 15 -25.74 -3.47 19.61
CA VAL A 15 -24.70 -4.38 20.10
C VAL A 15 -24.80 -5.63 19.22
N ILE A 16 -24.46 -5.47 17.94
CA ILE A 16 -24.15 -6.60 17.07
C ILE A 16 -23.06 -7.36 17.82
N ASN A 17 -23.38 -8.59 18.24
CA ASN A 17 -22.47 -9.47 18.95
C ASN A 17 -21.10 -9.44 18.26
N PRO A 18 -19.99 -9.41 19.01
CA PRO A 18 -18.66 -9.29 18.42
C PRO A 18 -18.40 -10.39 17.37
N ILE A 19 -18.90 -11.61 17.61
CA ILE A 19 -18.86 -12.74 16.67
C ILE A 19 -19.59 -12.42 15.36
N LEU A 20 -20.77 -11.82 15.44
CA LEU A 20 -21.58 -11.47 14.26
C LEU A 20 -20.86 -10.40 13.41
N ARG A 21 -20.16 -9.44 14.03
CA ARG A 21 -19.34 -8.46 13.28
C ARG A 21 -18.20 -9.11 12.51
N TRP A 22 -17.53 -10.12 13.08
CA TRP A 22 -16.50 -10.88 12.38
C TRP A 22 -17.05 -11.66 11.19
N VAL A 23 -18.25 -12.24 11.33
CA VAL A 23 -18.94 -12.92 10.22
C VAL A 23 -19.27 -11.93 9.10
N TRP A 24 -19.85 -10.77 9.43
CA TRP A 24 -20.12 -9.71 8.45
C TRP A 24 -18.84 -9.21 7.76
N PHE A 25 -17.75 -9.05 8.51
CA PHE A 25 -16.46 -8.69 7.93
C PHE A 25 -15.94 -9.76 6.97
N ALA A 26 -16.03 -11.04 7.34
CA ALA A 26 -15.60 -12.14 6.46
C ALA A 26 -16.42 -12.19 5.17
N ILE A 27 -17.75 -12.02 5.24
CA ILE A 27 -18.63 -11.95 4.07
C ILE A 27 -18.30 -10.73 3.21
N ALA A 28 -18.12 -9.56 3.84
CA ALA A 28 -17.81 -8.33 3.11
C ALA A 28 -16.42 -8.37 2.46
N LEU A 29 -15.44 -9.00 3.10
CA LEU A 29 -14.12 -9.24 2.52
C LEU A 29 -14.18 -10.24 1.36
N LEU A 30 -14.95 -11.33 1.52
CA LEU A 30 -15.12 -12.33 0.46
C LEU A 30 -15.81 -11.74 -0.77
N THR A 31 -16.87 -10.95 -0.56
CA THR A 31 -17.58 -10.25 -1.65
C THR A 31 -16.65 -9.27 -2.36
N LEU A 32 -15.86 -8.47 -1.63
CA LEU A 32 -14.83 -7.61 -2.21
C LEU A 32 -13.84 -8.41 -3.07
N ILE A 33 -13.30 -9.52 -2.55
CA ILE A 33 -12.35 -10.37 -3.29
C ILE A 33 -12.99 -10.93 -4.57
N LEU A 34 -14.23 -11.40 -4.51
CA LEU A 34 -14.94 -11.94 -5.67
C LEU A 34 -15.27 -10.86 -6.71
N THR A 35 -15.74 -9.70 -6.27
CA THR A 35 -16.06 -8.57 -7.15
C THR A 35 -14.83 -8.06 -7.88
N TYR A 36 -13.70 -7.94 -7.19
CA TYR A 36 -12.45 -7.39 -7.73
C TYR A 36 -11.40 -8.46 -8.07
N HIS A 37 -11.83 -9.72 -8.27
CA HIS A 37 -10.92 -10.86 -8.42
C HIS A 37 -9.89 -10.69 -9.55
N GLN A 38 -10.28 -10.07 -10.67
CA GLN A 38 -9.38 -9.82 -11.80
C GLN A 38 -8.21 -8.92 -11.41
N THR A 39 -8.47 -7.85 -10.64
CA THR A 39 -7.42 -6.95 -10.16
C THR A 39 -6.51 -7.65 -9.15
N PHE A 40 -7.04 -8.49 -8.26
CA PHE A 40 -6.20 -9.32 -7.37
C PHE A 40 -5.32 -10.31 -8.14
N ILE A 41 -5.85 -10.97 -9.17
CA ILE A 41 -5.07 -11.85 -10.05
C ILE A 41 -3.99 -11.05 -10.79
N SER A 42 -4.31 -9.84 -11.26
CA SER A 42 -3.34 -8.94 -11.88
C SER A 42 -2.16 -8.62 -10.93
N ILE A 43 -2.44 -8.31 -9.66
CA ILE A 43 -1.41 -8.09 -8.64
C ILE A 43 -0.53 -9.33 -8.47
N LEU A 44 -1.14 -10.51 -8.29
CA LEU A 44 -0.41 -11.77 -8.12
C LEU A 44 0.45 -12.14 -9.33
N ASN A 45 -0.06 -11.90 -10.55
CA ASN A 45 0.69 -12.12 -11.79
C ASN A 45 1.89 -11.19 -11.91
N ILE A 46 1.81 -9.95 -11.41
CA ILE A 46 2.95 -9.04 -11.41
C ILE A 46 4.01 -9.52 -10.41
N TRP A 47 3.61 -9.98 -9.23
CA TRP A 47 4.55 -10.51 -8.24
C TRP A 47 5.28 -11.76 -8.74
N SER A 48 4.61 -12.62 -9.52
CA SER A 48 5.21 -13.86 -10.02
C SER A 48 6.13 -13.64 -11.22
N ARG A 49 5.85 -12.64 -12.08
CA ARG A 49 6.64 -12.37 -13.29
C ARG A 49 7.80 -11.38 -13.08
N SER A 50 7.78 -10.61 -12.00
CA SER A 50 8.74 -9.52 -11.77
C SER A 50 9.44 -9.65 -10.43
N ASP A 51 10.76 -9.89 -10.47
CA ASP A 51 11.60 -9.94 -9.26
C ASP A 51 11.52 -8.64 -8.45
N THR A 52 11.23 -7.52 -9.11
CA THR A 52 11.06 -6.19 -8.48
C THR A 52 9.91 -6.18 -7.47
N PHE A 53 8.82 -6.88 -7.78
CA PHE A 53 7.59 -6.88 -6.97
C PHE A 53 7.35 -8.19 -6.21
N ALA A 54 8.27 -9.15 -6.29
CA ALA A 54 8.20 -10.42 -5.56
C ALA A 54 8.07 -10.24 -4.03
N HIS A 55 8.53 -9.10 -3.50
CA HIS A 55 8.37 -8.74 -2.08
C HIS A 55 6.89 -8.71 -1.63
N GLY A 56 5.93 -8.48 -2.55
CA GLY A 56 4.50 -8.48 -2.28
C GLY A 56 3.98 -9.76 -1.62
N PHE A 57 4.57 -10.92 -1.96
CA PHE A 57 4.24 -12.20 -1.31
C PHE A 57 4.57 -12.20 0.19
N PHE A 58 5.58 -11.45 0.63
CA PHE A 58 5.95 -11.34 2.04
C PHE A 58 5.12 -10.29 2.79
N VAL A 59 4.56 -9.29 2.09
CA VAL A 59 3.73 -8.25 2.71
C VAL A 59 2.53 -8.88 3.42
N VAL A 60 1.80 -9.78 2.75
CA VAL A 60 0.59 -10.41 3.29
C VAL A 60 0.82 -11.14 4.63
N PRO A 61 1.76 -12.08 4.77
CA PRO A 61 2.02 -12.75 6.04
C PRO A 61 2.54 -11.79 7.12
N ILE A 62 3.33 -10.77 6.75
CA ILE A 62 3.79 -9.75 7.70
C ILE A 62 2.61 -8.94 8.24
N VAL A 63 1.69 -8.50 7.38
CA VAL A 63 0.48 -7.78 7.82
C VAL A 63 -0.36 -8.64 8.76
N ILE A 64 -0.56 -9.92 8.44
CA ILE A 64 -1.27 -10.86 9.32
C ILE A 64 -0.57 -10.94 10.68
N PHE A 65 0.75 -11.12 10.70
CA PHE A 65 1.53 -11.14 11.94
C PHE A 65 1.40 -9.83 12.75
N LEU A 66 1.48 -8.67 12.09
CA LEU A 66 1.33 -7.36 12.72
C LEU A 66 -0.07 -7.17 13.33
N ILE A 67 -1.13 -7.59 12.63
CA ILE A 67 -2.50 -7.60 13.17
C ILE A 67 -2.60 -8.52 14.39
N ARG A 68 -1.97 -9.71 14.33
CA ARG A 68 -1.95 -10.66 15.46
C ARG A 68 -1.29 -10.06 16.69
N LYS A 69 -0.21 -9.28 16.54
CA LYS A 69 0.50 -8.60 17.64
C LYS A 69 -0.39 -7.60 18.37
N GLN A 70 -1.41 -7.05 17.71
CA GLN A 70 -2.29 -6.04 18.28
C GLN A 70 -3.59 -6.61 18.91
N ARG A 71 -3.78 -7.94 18.91
CA ARG A 71 -5.01 -8.59 19.40
C ARG A 71 -5.43 -8.18 20.82
N VAL A 72 -4.47 -7.97 21.73
CA VAL A 72 -4.75 -7.57 23.11
C VAL A 72 -5.34 -6.16 23.19
N ILE A 73 -4.84 -5.23 22.37
CA ILE A 73 -5.37 -3.87 22.30
C ILE A 73 -6.73 -3.88 21.60
N LEU A 74 -6.88 -4.69 20.55
CA LEU A 74 -8.13 -4.84 19.82
C LEU A 74 -9.26 -5.39 20.69
N SER A 75 -8.99 -6.35 21.58
CA SER A 75 -10.03 -6.90 22.48
C SER A 75 -10.54 -5.89 23.50
N GLN A 76 -9.75 -4.85 23.80
CA GLN A 76 -10.11 -3.75 24.71
C GLN A 76 -10.72 -2.55 23.98
N THR A 77 -10.72 -2.56 22.64
CA THR A 77 -11.18 -1.42 21.84
C THR A 77 -12.68 -1.51 21.59
N VAL A 78 -13.41 -0.42 21.86
CA VAL A 78 -14.84 -0.34 21.59
C VAL A 78 -15.09 -0.35 20.09
N LEU A 79 -15.84 -1.34 19.61
CA LEU A 79 -16.22 -1.48 18.22
C LEU A 79 -17.42 -0.57 17.90
N LYS A 80 -17.26 0.34 16.94
CA LYS A 80 -18.33 1.25 16.50
C LYS A 80 -18.38 1.31 14.98
N THR A 81 -19.53 0.97 14.39
CA THR A 81 -19.73 1.10 12.94
C THR A 81 -19.77 2.58 12.59
N GLU A 82 -18.99 2.99 11.59
CA GLU A 82 -18.90 4.39 11.15
C GLU A 82 -19.50 4.50 9.73
N PRO A 83 -20.75 4.96 9.58
CA PRO A 83 -21.43 4.99 8.28
C PRO A 83 -20.77 5.95 7.28
N ILE A 84 -20.00 6.93 7.76
CA ILE A 84 -19.24 7.83 6.88
C ILE A 84 -18.19 7.11 6.04
N ALA A 85 -17.70 5.95 6.50
CA ALA A 85 -16.80 5.11 5.72
C ALA A 85 -17.46 4.53 4.47
N LEU A 86 -18.81 4.51 4.39
CA LEU A 86 -19.54 4.10 3.19
C LEU A 86 -19.30 5.07 2.03
N VAL A 87 -19.19 6.37 2.31
CA VAL A 87 -18.82 7.38 1.31
C VAL A 87 -17.41 7.10 0.77
N ALA A 88 -16.48 6.73 1.65
CA ALA A 88 -15.13 6.33 1.24
C ALA A 88 -15.14 5.02 0.42
N LEU A 89 -15.96 4.03 0.77
CA LEU A 89 -16.13 2.81 -0.04
C LEU A 89 -16.61 3.16 -1.45
N LEU A 90 -17.67 3.97 -1.56
CA LEU A 90 -18.20 4.39 -2.86
C LEU A 90 -17.17 5.18 -3.67
N LEU A 91 -16.42 6.08 -3.02
CA LEU A 91 -15.39 6.87 -3.68
C LEU A 91 -14.28 5.98 -4.25
N PHE A 92 -13.77 5.02 -3.47
CA PHE A 92 -12.69 4.13 -3.91
C PHE A 92 -13.16 3.08 -4.90
N SER A 93 -14.40 2.59 -4.78
CA SER A 93 -15.04 1.76 -5.81
C SER A 93 -15.22 2.56 -7.12
N GLY A 94 -15.58 3.83 -7.05
CA GLY A 94 -15.63 4.74 -8.20
C GLY A 94 -14.25 5.01 -8.81
N MET A 95 -13.23 5.20 -7.98
CA MET A 95 -11.84 5.33 -8.41
C MET A 95 -11.35 4.07 -9.14
N TRP A 96 -11.74 2.88 -8.66
CA TRP A 96 -11.47 1.64 -9.36
C TRP A 96 -12.14 1.60 -10.74
N LEU A 97 -13.42 1.99 -10.83
CA LEU A 97 -14.14 2.05 -12.12
C LEU A 97 -13.48 3.02 -13.10
N ILE A 98 -13.01 4.18 -12.63
CA ILE A 98 -12.29 5.15 -13.45
C ILE A 98 -10.96 4.56 -13.92
N GLY A 99 -10.19 3.93 -13.01
CA GLY A 99 -8.94 3.25 -13.36
C GLY A 99 -9.17 2.19 -14.43
N HIS A 100 -10.25 1.42 -14.30
CA HIS A 100 -10.64 0.40 -15.26
C HIS A 100 -11.05 0.97 -16.61
N ALA A 101 -11.89 2.02 -16.62
CA ALA A 101 -12.31 2.68 -17.85
C ALA A 101 -11.15 3.35 -18.61
N LEU A 102 -10.13 3.84 -17.88
CA LEU A 102 -8.95 4.48 -18.44
C LEU A 102 -7.78 3.50 -18.64
N THR A 103 -7.96 2.21 -18.35
CA THR A 103 -6.90 1.18 -18.40
C THR A 103 -5.65 1.49 -17.56
N ILE A 104 -5.83 2.24 -16.46
CA ILE A 104 -4.75 2.62 -15.53
C ILE A 104 -4.66 1.57 -14.43
N VAL A 105 -3.92 0.50 -14.70
CA VAL A 105 -3.81 -0.68 -13.84
C VAL A 105 -3.37 -0.34 -12.41
N VAL A 106 -2.41 0.58 -12.25
CA VAL A 106 -1.91 0.99 -10.93
C VAL A 106 -3.03 1.64 -10.08
N VAL A 107 -3.92 2.42 -10.71
CA VAL A 107 -5.06 3.05 -10.03
C VAL A 107 -6.08 2.00 -9.59
N GLU A 108 -6.37 1.01 -10.43
CA GLU A 108 -7.24 -0.11 -10.04
C GLU A 108 -6.69 -0.85 -8.82
N GLN A 109 -5.41 -1.23 -8.86
CA GLN A 109 -4.76 -2.01 -7.81
C GLN A 109 -4.70 -1.24 -6.49
N PHE A 110 -4.34 0.05 -6.56
CA PHE A 110 -4.35 0.93 -5.40
C PHE A 110 -5.76 1.05 -4.79
N ALA A 111 -6.78 1.23 -5.63
CA ALA A 111 -8.16 1.38 -5.18
C ALA A 111 -8.66 0.12 -4.46
N VAL A 112 -8.44 -1.06 -5.02
CA VAL A 112 -8.86 -2.34 -4.42
C VAL A 112 -8.15 -2.60 -3.10
N VAL A 113 -6.85 -2.33 -3.04
CA VAL A 113 -6.07 -2.45 -1.80
C VAL A 113 -6.57 -1.48 -0.73
N ALA A 114 -6.93 -0.24 -1.11
CA ALA A 114 -7.48 0.76 -0.20
C ALA A 114 -8.90 0.41 0.32
N LEU A 115 -9.69 -0.36 -0.43
CA LEU A 115 -11.01 -0.81 0.04
C LEU A 115 -10.90 -1.70 1.30
N ILE A 116 -9.79 -2.42 1.50
CA ILE A 116 -9.58 -3.27 2.69
C ILE A 116 -9.54 -2.46 4.00
N PRO A 117 -8.67 -1.45 4.18
CA PRO A 117 -8.70 -0.60 5.37
C PRO A 117 -10.02 0.16 5.53
N ILE A 118 -10.66 0.59 4.44
CA ILE A 118 -11.94 1.27 4.50
C ILE A 118 -13.04 0.31 4.99
N LEU A 119 -13.00 -0.96 4.58
CA LEU A 119 -13.90 -1.99 5.10
C LEU A 119 -13.73 -2.20 6.60
N VAL A 120 -12.47 -2.25 7.07
CA VAL A 120 -12.16 -2.30 8.51
C VAL A 120 -12.72 -1.08 9.23
N TRP A 121 -12.54 0.12 8.64
CA TRP A 121 -13.07 1.36 9.19
C TRP A 121 -14.59 1.36 9.28
N PHE A 122 -15.29 0.89 8.24
CA PHE A 122 -16.74 0.81 8.21
C PHE A 122 -17.29 -0.10 9.30
N ILE A 123 -16.75 -1.31 9.45
CA ILE A 123 -17.31 -2.35 10.35
C ILE A 123 -16.87 -2.15 11.81
N PHE A 124 -15.59 -1.82 12.04
CA PHE A 124 -14.99 -1.78 13.37
C PHE A 124 -14.77 -0.37 13.92
N GLY A 125 -14.74 0.65 13.05
CA GLY A 125 -14.65 2.05 13.43
C GLY A 125 -13.25 2.62 13.43
N SER A 126 -13.17 3.95 13.63
CA SER A 126 -11.92 4.72 13.56
C SER A 126 -10.90 4.31 14.64
N LYS A 127 -11.35 3.91 15.82
CA LYS A 127 -10.45 3.45 16.90
C LYS A 127 -9.68 2.20 16.49
N VAL A 128 -10.35 1.23 15.88
CA VAL A 128 -9.71 0.00 15.38
C VAL A 128 -8.82 0.32 14.18
N LEU A 129 -9.26 1.20 13.28
CA LEU A 129 -8.44 1.67 12.17
C LEU A 129 -7.13 2.30 12.66
N ASN A 130 -7.17 3.13 13.70
CA ASN A 130 -5.99 3.79 14.27
C ASN A 130 -5.02 2.81 14.93
N VAL A 131 -5.54 1.81 15.62
CA VAL A 131 -4.75 0.72 16.19
C VAL A 131 -4.03 -0.01 15.04
N LEU A 132 -4.79 -0.40 14.01
CA LEU A 132 -4.30 -1.11 12.82
C LEU A 132 -3.67 -0.22 11.73
N ALA A 133 -3.43 1.07 12.00
CA ALA A 133 -3.03 2.02 10.96
C ALA A 133 -1.73 1.61 10.27
N PHE A 134 -0.75 1.13 11.05
CA PHE A 134 0.50 0.62 10.49
C PHE A 134 0.33 -0.70 9.72
N PRO A 135 -0.26 -1.79 10.27
CA PRO A 135 -0.50 -3.02 9.51
C PRO A 135 -1.27 -2.78 8.21
N LEU A 136 -2.32 -1.95 8.24
CA LEU A 136 -3.13 -1.65 7.06
C LEU A 136 -2.42 -0.72 6.08
N GLY A 137 -1.64 0.25 6.57
CA GLY A 137 -0.75 1.07 5.74
C GLY A 137 0.34 0.23 5.06
N PHE A 138 0.88 -0.76 5.76
CA PHE A 138 1.88 -1.68 5.21
C PHE A 138 1.31 -2.57 4.10
N LEU A 139 -0.01 -2.80 4.09
CA LEU A 139 -0.69 -3.52 3.02
C LEU A 139 -0.50 -2.81 1.66
N PHE A 140 -0.31 -1.49 1.60
CA PHE A 140 -0.09 -0.79 0.34
C PHE A 140 1.21 -1.18 -0.39
N PHE A 141 2.18 -1.80 0.29
CA PHE A 141 3.34 -2.41 -0.37
C PHE A 141 2.98 -3.63 -1.23
N THR A 142 1.74 -4.13 -1.15
CA THR A 142 1.22 -5.14 -2.10
C THR A 142 1.00 -4.57 -3.49
N VAL A 143 0.71 -3.26 -3.59
CA VAL A 143 0.44 -2.61 -4.87
C VAL A 143 1.76 -2.45 -5.61
N PRO A 144 1.92 -3.00 -6.84
CA PRO A 144 3.15 -2.89 -7.61
C PRO A 144 3.28 -1.49 -8.21
N ILE A 145 3.57 -0.51 -7.36
CA ILE A 145 3.85 0.88 -7.72
C ILE A 145 5.36 1.02 -7.93
N GLY A 146 5.78 1.60 -9.06
CA GLY A 146 7.19 1.89 -9.32
C GLY A 146 7.68 1.56 -10.72
N GLU A 147 6.88 0.89 -11.56
CA GLU A 147 7.25 0.68 -12.98
C GLU A 147 7.42 2.02 -13.70
N GLU A 148 6.56 3.00 -13.40
CA GLU A 148 6.65 4.37 -13.93
C GLU A 148 7.93 5.10 -13.51
N LEU A 149 8.57 4.70 -12.41
CA LEU A 149 9.83 5.29 -11.94
C LEU A 149 11.04 4.74 -12.70
N VAL A 150 10.91 3.61 -13.40
CA VAL A 150 12.02 2.95 -14.09
C VAL A 150 12.67 3.89 -15.10
N TYR A 151 11.86 4.53 -15.96
CA TYR A 151 12.37 5.42 -17.00
C TYR A 151 13.03 6.71 -16.44
N PRO A 152 12.41 7.45 -15.50
CA PRO A 152 13.08 8.55 -14.81
C PRO A 152 14.41 8.15 -14.16
N LEU A 153 14.48 7.00 -13.48
CA LEU A 153 15.73 6.52 -12.87
C LEU A 153 16.78 6.19 -13.94
N MET A 154 16.39 5.63 -15.08
CA MET A 154 17.29 5.40 -16.21
C MET A 154 17.83 6.71 -16.80
N GLN A 155 17.00 7.76 -16.88
CA GLN A 155 17.46 9.07 -17.35
C GLN A 155 18.48 9.68 -16.39
N VAL A 156 18.27 9.55 -15.08
CA VAL A 156 19.23 10.01 -14.07
C VAL A 156 20.56 9.26 -14.20
N THR A 157 20.54 7.94 -14.32
CA THR A 157 21.78 7.15 -14.49
C THR A 157 22.49 7.45 -15.82
N ALA A 158 21.74 7.65 -16.91
CA ALA A 158 22.30 8.08 -18.19
C ALA A 158 22.96 9.46 -18.07
N PHE A 159 22.29 10.42 -17.44
CA PHE A 159 22.82 11.76 -17.20
C PHE A 159 24.13 11.73 -16.41
N PHE A 160 24.17 10.98 -15.30
CA PHE A 160 25.39 10.83 -14.51
C PHE A 160 26.52 10.18 -15.34
N THR A 161 26.22 9.12 -16.07
CA THR A 161 27.20 8.41 -16.91
C THR A 161 27.80 9.33 -17.97
N VAL A 162 26.95 10.04 -18.74
CA VAL A 162 27.38 10.99 -19.78
C VAL A 162 28.19 12.14 -19.16
N THR A 163 27.79 12.63 -17.99
CA THR A 163 28.51 13.70 -17.27
C THR A 163 29.91 13.23 -16.88
N LEU A 164 30.04 12.02 -16.32
CA LEU A 164 31.35 11.44 -15.97
C LEU A 164 32.23 11.23 -17.22
N LEU A 165 31.67 10.76 -18.33
CA LEU A 165 32.41 10.60 -19.59
C LEU A 165 32.94 11.94 -20.12
N LYS A 166 32.13 13.00 -20.04
CA LYS A 166 32.57 14.36 -20.41
C LYS A 166 33.68 14.86 -19.48
N LEU A 167 33.58 14.59 -18.17
CA LEU A 167 34.60 14.97 -17.19
C LEU A 167 35.94 14.25 -17.43
N THR A 168 35.93 13.05 -17.99
CA THR A 168 37.15 12.30 -18.36
C THR A 168 37.65 12.59 -19.78
N ASN A 169 37.10 13.61 -20.46
CA ASN A 169 37.42 13.99 -21.85
C ASN A 169 37.13 12.89 -22.88
N ILE A 170 36.18 11.99 -22.62
CA ILE A 170 35.71 11.03 -23.61
C ILE A 170 34.61 11.71 -24.43
N PRO A 171 34.75 11.82 -25.77
CA PRO A 171 33.71 12.39 -26.61
C PRO A 171 32.48 11.49 -26.57
N VAL A 172 31.32 12.07 -26.27
CA VAL A 172 30.06 11.33 -26.11
C VAL A 172 28.91 12.10 -26.76
N TYR A 173 28.15 11.41 -27.60
CA TYR A 173 26.84 11.87 -28.09
C TYR A 173 25.76 11.17 -27.27
N SER A 174 24.73 11.89 -26.82
CA SER A 174 23.69 11.33 -25.96
C SER A 174 22.30 11.79 -26.39
N ASP A 175 21.37 10.83 -26.50
CA ASP A 175 19.95 11.07 -26.76
C ASP A 175 19.11 10.23 -25.77
N GLY A 176 18.57 10.90 -24.75
CA GLY A 176 17.84 10.25 -23.66
C GLY A 176 18.70 9.23 -22.91
N THR A 177 18.29 7.96 -22.96
CA THR A 177 19.00 6.83 -22.31
C THR A 177 20.03 6.15 -23.21
N PHE A 178 20.15 6.58 -24.47
CA PHE A 178 21.10 6.08 -25.45
C PHE A 178 22.28 7.04 -25.59
N PHE A 179 23.49 6.51 -25.71
CA PHE A 179 24.68 7.32 -25.92
C PHE A 179 25.77 6.56 -26.68
N SER A 180 26.51 7.29 -27.52
CA SER A 180 27.55 6.78 -28.40
C SER A 180 28.90 7.35 -27.99
N ILE A 181 29.88 6.47 -27.85
CA ILE A 181 31.29 6.79 -27.57
C ILE A 181 32.18 6.12 -28.64
N PRO A 182 33.47 6.47 -28.77
CA PRO A 182 34.33 5.89 -29.81
C PRO A 182 34.44 4.37 -29.79
N SER A 183 34.20 3.74 -28.64
CA SER A 183 34.20 2.28 -28.48
C SER A 183 32.88 1.61 -28.89
N GLY A 184 31.80 2.38 -29.12
CA GLY A 184 30.51 1.85 -29.56
C GLY A 184 29.29 2.57 -28.96
N ASP A 185 28.12 2.01 -29.25
CA ASP A 185 26.83 2.51 -28.79
C ASP A 185 26.36 1.79 -27.53
N TRP A 186 25.82 2.54 -26.59
CA TRP A 186 25.37 2.07 -25.28
C TRP A 186 23.98 2.59 -24.95
N SER A 187 23.27 1.85 -24.10
CA SER A 187 22.00 2.28 -23.56
C SER A 187 21.85 1.85 -22.11
N VAL A 188 21.28 2.73 -21.29
CA VAL A 188 20.82 2.34 -19.96
C VAL A 188 19.53 1.56 -20.12
N VAL A 189 19.53 0.29 -19.73
CA VAL A 189 18.35 -0.59 -19.75
C VAL A 189 17.65 -0.60 -18.38
N ALA A 190 16.39 -1.06 -18.34
CA ALA A 190 15.57 -1.09 -17.12
C ALA A 190 16.26 -1.80 -15.93
N ALA A 191 17.08 -2.83 -16.20
CA ALA A 191 17.84 -3.54 -15.19
C ALA A 191 18.88 -2.65 -14.45
N CYS A 192 19.36 -1.59 -15.10
CA CYS A 192 20.34 -0.64 -14.56
C CYS A 192 19.70 0.54 -13.82
N SER A 193 18.35 0.59 -13.71
CA SER A 193 17.65 1.67 -13.00
C SER A 193 17.86 1.65 -11.48
N GLY A 194 18.20 0.49 -10.88
CA GLY A 194 18.30 0.35 -9.43
C GLY A 194 16.96 0.28 -8.69
N ILE A 195 15.83 0.33 -9.39
CA ILE A 195 14.47 0.34 -8.80
C ILE A 195 14.23 -0.82 -7.81
N ARG A 196 14.79 -1.99 -8.10
CA ARG A 196 14.68 -3.19 -7.26
C ARG A 196 15.25 -2.95 -5.86
N TYR A 197 16.42 -2.33 -5.79
CA TYR A 197 17.08 -2.02 -4.52
C TYR A 197 16.35 -0.90 -3.78
N LEU A 198 15.84 0.11 -4.50
CA LEU A 198 15.05 1.21 -3.90
C LEU A 198 13.77 0.68 -3.23
N ILE A 199 13.02 -0.18 -3.93
CA ILE A 199 11.78 -0.75 -3.38
C ILE A 199 12.09 -1.66 -2.18
N ALA A 200 13.11 -2.53 -2.30
CA ALA A 200 13.49 -3.44 -1.21
C ALA A 200 13.98 -2.69 0.04
N SER A 201 14.84 -1.68 -0.13
CA SER A 201 15.32 -0.84 0.97
C SER A 201 14.20 -0.04 1.62
N THR A 202 13.27 0.53 0.83
CA THR A 202 12.09 1.23 1.37
C THR A 202 11.18 0.30 2.17
N PHE A 203 10.87 -0.87 1.63
CA PHE A 203 10.03 -1.90 2.29
C PHE A 203 10.64 -2.32 3.64
N LEU A 204 11.92 -2.69 3.64
CA LEU A 204 12.64 -3.08 4.85
C LEU A 204 12.82 -1.89 5.81
N GLY A 205 13.09 -0.69 5.27
CA GLY A 205 13.28 0.54 6.03
C GLY A 205 12.03 0.92 6.81
N VAL A 206 10.86 0.87 6.18
CA VAL A 206 9.56 1.12 6.85
C VAL A 206 9.29 0.07 7.92
N LEU A 207 9.54 -1.21 7.63
CA LEU A 207 9.33 -2.29 8.58
C LEU A 207 10.26 -2.15 9.79
N TYR A 208 11.56 -1.96 9.56
CA TYR A 208 12.56 -1.73 10.60
C TYR A 208 12.22 -0.49 11.43
N ALA A 209 11.85 0.61 10.77
CA ALA A 209 11.52 1.85 11.44
C ALA A 209 10.36 1.68 12.45
N TYR A 210 9.36 0.87 12.08
CA TYR A 210 8.24 0.58 12.95
C TYR A 210 8.64 -0.21 14.21
N PHE A 211 9.54 -1.19 14.08
CA PHE A 211 9.96 -2.01 15.21
C PHE A 211 10.93 -1.28 16.16
N PHE A 212 11.83 -0.47 15.63
CA PHE A 212 12.94 0.10 16.41
C PHE A 212 12.73 1.56 16.83
N TYR A 213 11.91 2.35 16.13
CA TYR A 213 11.65 3.75 16.50
C TYR A 213 10.24 3.96 17.04
N ARG A 214 10.16 4.72 18.14
CA ARG A 214 8.89 5.09 18.79
C ARG A 214 8.28 6.39 18.26
N ALA A 215 9.13 7.36 17.89
CA ALA A 215 8.68 8.68 17.40
C ALA A 215 8.48 8.68 15.89
N TRP A 216 7.34 9.21 15.42
CA TRP A 216 6.98 9.27 13.99
C TRP A 216 7.99 10.01 13.13
N TRP A 217 8.59 11.10 13.62
CA TRP A 217 9.62 11.84 12.87
C TRP A 217 10.91 11.02 12.68
N ARG A 218 11.31 10.21 13.68
CA ARG A 218 12.49 9.32 13.58
C ARG A 218 12.24 8.20 12.58
N ARG A 219 11.00 7.71 12.50
CA ARG A 219 10.59 6.75 11.47
C ARG A 219 10.71 7.35 10.08
N GLY A 220 10.15 8.55 9.87
CA GLY A 220 10.24 9.26 8.60
C GLY A 220 11.68 9.55 8.19
N LEU A 221 12.50 10.04 9.11
CA LEU A 221 13.91 10.31 8.86
C LEU A 221 14.70 9.04 8.49
N PHE A 222 14.48 7.94 9.21
CA PHE A 222 15.16 6.67 8.90
C PHE A 222 14.78 6.15 7.51
N VAL A 223 13.49 6.20 7.16
CA VAL A 223 13.02 5.80 5.82
C VAL A 223 13.64 6.68 4.74
N LEU A 224 13.70 8.00 4.95
CA LEU A 224 14.35 8.92 4.02
C LEU A 224 15.84 8.66 3.85
N LEU A 225 16.54 8.27 4.91
CA LEU A 225 17.97 7.93 4.86
C LEU A 225 18.23 6.55 4.24
N SER A 226 17.21 5.69 4.17
CA SER A 226 17.33 4.34 3.59
C SER A 226 17.16 4.31 2.06
N ILE A 227 16.67 5.40 1.47
CA ILE A 227 16.42 5.61 0.04
C ILE A 227 17.60 6.39 -0.54
#